data_AF-A0A970CB06-F1
#
_entry.id   AF-A0A970CB06-F1
#
_cell.length_a   1.000
_cell.length_b   1.000
_cell.length_c   1.000
_cell.angle_alpha   90.00
_cell.angle_beta   90.00
_cell.angle_gamma   90.00
#
_symmetry.space_group_name_H-M   'P 1'
#
loop_
_entity.id
_entity.type
_entity.pdbx_description
1 polymer ?
#
loop_
_entity_poly.entity_id
_entity_poly.type
_entity_poly.pdbx_seq_one_letter_code
_entity_poly.pdbx_strand_id
1 'polypeptide(L)'
;MKVMRYEIADYLKVPPAGGGEAVYHLLGTGVTKLDESPSPKTNTDAFVNSRNGQTVLTGYDNSFPIDSQLIPDEAAVGALHKVAHDQLTGEDAEFEFVRVDLYDRVGETGTVYRARHFHTTFVPGDVSGAATEVMGFTGDLNQNGDMTPGTFDTTARTFTADA
;
A
#
# COMPACT_ATOMS: atom_id res chain seq x y z
N MET A 1 14.28 13.44 15.03
CA MET A 1 14.94 12.42 14.18
C MET A 1 14.31 12.53 12.79
N LYS A 2 15.08 12.33 11.71
CA LYS A 2 14.53 12.27 10.35
C LYS A 2 14.25 10.80 10.03
N VAL A 3 13.07 10.50 9.48
CA VAL A 3 12.70 9.16 9.01
C VAL A 3 13.06 9.03 7.53
N MET A 4 13.67 7.92 7.15
CA MET A 4 14.04 7.61 5.78
C MET A 4 13.06 6.59 5.17
N ARG A 5 12.93 6.56 3.84
CA ARG A 5 11.99 5.64 3.14
C ARG A 5 12.21 4.16 3.47
N TYR A 6 13.45 3.75 3.71
CA TYR A 6 13.80 2.37 4.08
C TYR A 6 13.41 2.00 5.52
N GLU A 7 13.02 2.98 6.34
CA GLU A 7 12.46 2.77 7.69
C GLU A 7 10.94 2.59 7.67
N ILE A 8 10.34 2.55 6.47
CA ILE A 8 8.93 2.23 6.24
C ILE A 8 8.92 0.97 5.38
N ALA A 9 8.34 -0.11 5.88
CA ALA A 9 8.23 -1.38 5.16
C ALA A 9 6.78 -1.61 4.73
N ASP A 10 6.60 -1.96 3.46
CA ASP A 10 5.30 -2.16 2.85
C ASP A 10 5.13 -3.63 2.49
N TYR A 11 3.98 -4.20 2.86
CA TYR A 11 3.68 -5.59 2.63
C TYR A 11 2.38 -5.74 1.87
N LEU A 12 2.36 -6.66 0.90
CA LEU A 12 1.18 -7.04 0.15
C LEU A 12 0.82 -8.49 0.50
N LYS A 13 -0.44 -8.75 0.85
CA LYS A 13 -0.93 -10.11 1.07
C LYS A 13 -1.25 -10.75 -0.27
N VAL A 14 -0.56 -11.83 -0.59
CA VAL A 14 -0.73 -12.54 -1.87
C VAL A 14 -0.94 -14.03 -1.64
N PRO A 15 -1.80 -14.69 -2.45
CA PRO A 15 -1.90 -16.14 -2.42
C PRO A 15 -0.61 -16.77 -2.96
N PRO A 16 -0.15 -17.90 -2.38
CA PRO A 16 1.00 -18.62 -2.91
C PRO A 16 0.69 -19.24 -4.28
N ALA A 17 1.71 -19.36 -5.14
CA ALA A 17 1.59 -19.85 -6.52
C ALA A 17 1.02 -21.28 -6.68
N GLY A 18 0.91 -22.05 -5.59
CA GLY A 18 0.37 -23.42 -5.57
C GLY A 18 -0.98 -23.56 -4.85
N GLY A 19 -1.62 -22.46 -4.47
CA GLY A 19 -2.81 -22.47 -3.61
C GLY A 19 -2.46 -22.62 -2.12
N GLY A 20 -3.33 -22.12 -1.25
CA GLY A 20 -3.11 -22.06 0.19
C GLY A 20 -3.55 -20.72 0.78
N GLU A 21 -3.27 -20.53 2.07
CA GLU A 21 -3.57 -19.28 2.76
C GLU A 21 -2.65 -18.15 2.26
N ALA A 22 -3.24 -17.00 1.96
CA ALA A 22 -2.50 -15.84 1.51
C ALA A 22 -1.61 -15.30 2.63
N VAL A 23 -0.37 -14.98 2.29
CA VAL A 23 0.66 -14.51 3.24
C VAL A 23 1.18 -13.15 2.82
N TYR A 24 1.67 -12.37 3.77
CA TYR A 24 2.27 -11.07 3.48
C TYR A 24 3.67 -11.24 2.89
N HIS A 25 3.94 -10.52 1.80
CA HIS A 25 5.24 -10.43 1.15
C HIS A 25 5.68 -8.97 1.11
N LEU A 26 6.98 -8.74 1.37
CA LEU A 26 7.57 -7.40 1.36
C LEU A 26 7.60 -6.84 -0.07
N LEU A 27 7.09 -5.63 -0.26
CA LEU A 27 7.30 -4.81 -1.46
C LEU A 27 8.66 -4.11 -1.36
N GLY A 28 9.71 -4.91 -1.46
CA GLY A 28 11.10 -4.48 -1.25
C GLY A 28 11.89 -4.47 -2.54
N THR A 29 12.60 -5.56 -2.83
CA THR A 29 13.45 -5.69 -4.02
C THR A 29 12.63 -5.42 -5.28
N GLY A 30 13.16 -4.57 -6.16
CA GLY A 30 12.51 -4.18 -7.40
C GLY A 30 11.49 -3.05 -7.24
N VAL A 31 11.05 -2.67 -6.05
CA VAL A 31 10.19 -1.48 -5.85
C VAL A 31 11.07 -0.26 -5.65
N THR A 32 11.07 0.67 -6.61
CA THR A 32 11.93 1.86 -6.60
C THR A 32 11.23 3.09 -6.05
N LYS A 33 9.89 3.09 -6.07
CA LYS A 33 9.05 4.13 -5.49
C LYS A 33 7.77 3.48 -4.96
N LEU A 34 7.33 3.91 -3.79
CA LEU A 34 6.02 3.56 -3.24
C LEU A 34 5.64 4.64 -2.22
N ASP A 35 4.81 5.58 -2.65
CA ASP A 35 4.46 6.81 -1.91
C ASP A 35 3.11 6.67 -1.16
N GLU A 36 2.73 7.70 -0.42
CA GLU A 36 1.37 7.90 0.09
C GLU A 36 0.83 9.21 -0.45
N SER A 37 -0.32 9.18 -1.12
CA SER A 37 -1.03 10.37 -1.57
C SER A 37 -2.42 10.38 -0.93
N PRO A 38 -2.61 11.08 0.21
CA PRO A 38 -3.85 10.96 0.97
C PRO A 38 -5.12 11.54 0.30
N SER A 39 -4.95 12.44 -0.67
CA SER A 39 -6.05 13.07 -1.44
C SER A 39 -7.29 13.46 -0.58
N PRO A 40 -7.16 14.38 0.39
CA PRO A 40 -8.23 14.73 1.31
C PRO A 40 -9.45 15.33 0.61
N LYS A 41 -10.66 15.00 1.09
CA LYS A 41 -11.92 15.58 0.64
C LYS A 41 -12.45 16.56 1.65
N THR A 42 -12.85 17.74 1.18
CA THR A 42 -13.42 18.78 2.04
C THR A 42 -14.79 19.22 1.53
N ASN A 43 -15.64 19.60 2.47
CA ASN A 43 -16.87 20.34 2.19
C ASN A 43 -16.76 21.73 2.82
N THR A 44 -17.13 22.78 2.08
CA THR A 44 -17.08 24.17 2.56
C THR A 44 -18.46 24.80 2.44
N ASP A 45 -19.05 25.15 3.59
CA ASP A 45 -20.37 25.76 3.67
C ASP A 45 -20.30 27.13 4.35
N ALA A 46 -21.21 28.05 4.01
CA ALA A 46 -21.37 29.34 4.69
C ALA A 46 -22.83 29.53 5.11
N PHE A 47 -23.05 29.87 6.38
CA PHE A 47 -24.41 30.12 6.90
C PHE A 47 -24.80 31.60 6.78
N VAL A 48 -26.10 31.90 6.71
CA VAL A 48 -26.64 33.27 6.50
C VAL A 48 -26.15 34.28 7.55
N ASN A 49 -25.91 33.82 8.77
CA ASN A 49 -25.38 34.65 9.86
C ASN A 49 -23.84 34.60 9.98
N SER A 50 -23.15 33.94 9.05
CA SER A 50 -21.70 33.79 9.02
C SER A 50 -21.09 34.67 7.93
N ARG A 51 -20.03 35.40 8.30
CA ARG A 51 -19.30 36.25 7.35
C ARG A 51 -18.35 35.47 6.45
N ASN A 52 -17.87 34.32 6.92
CA ASN A 52 -16.89 33.48 6.24
C ASN A 52 -17.41 32.03 6.16
N GLY A 53 -16.93 31.27 5.17
CA GLY A 53 -17.20 29.83 5.07
C GLY A 53 -16.47 29.01 6.13
N GLN A 54 -17.01 27.84 6.45
CA GLN A 54 -16.44 26.82 7.31
C GLN A 54 -16.12 25.59 6.46
N THR A 55 -14.86 25.14 6.52
CA THR A 55 -14.39 23.96 5.79
C THR A 55 -14.28 22.78 6.76
N VAL A 56 -14.86 21.65 6.39
CA VAL A 56 -14.80 20.37 7.11
C VAL A 56 -14.13 19.34 6.21
N LEU A 57 -13.17 18.60 6.75
CA LEU A 57 -12.60 17.43 6.09
C LEU A 57 -13.59 16.27 6.22
N THR A 58 -14.05 15.72 5.10
CA THR A 58 -15.12 14.71 5.03
C THR A 58 -14.62 13.31 4.72
N GLY A 59 -13.38 13.16 4.25
CA GLY A 59 -12.80 11.86 3.93
C GLY A 59 -11.44 11.94 3.25
N TYR A 60 -10.96 10.78 2.81
CA TYR A 60 -9.68 10.60 2.12
C TYR A 60 -9.86 9.61 0.97
N ASP A 61 -9.25 9.91 -0.17
CA ASP A 61 -9.09 8.96 -1.29
C ASP A 61 -7.59 8.60 -1.39
N ASN A 62 -7.11 7.86 -0.39
CA ASN A 62 -5.68 7.52 -0.34
C ASN A 62 -5.28 6.67 -1.56
N SER A 63 -4.20 7.05 -2.22
CA SER A 63 -3.51 6.21 -3.21
C SER A 63 -2.06 5.99 -2.82
N PHE A 64 -1.52 4.83 -3.20
CA PHE A 64 -0.11 4.49 -3.03
C PHE A 64 0.51 4.23 -4.41
N PRO A 65 1.01 5.28 -5.09
CA PRO A 65 1.67 5.13 -6.38
C PRO A 65 2.93 4.30 -6.25
N ILE A 66 3.10 3.32 -7.14
CA ILE A 66 4.23 2.39 -7.16
C ILE A 66 4.95 2.44 -8.51
N ASP A 67 6.29 2.49 -8.46
CA ASP A 67 7.16 2.21 -9.60
C ASP A 67 8.00 0.98 -9.26
N SER A 68 8.02 -0.02 -10.14
CA SER A 68 8.73 -1.27 -9.88
C SER A 68 9.41 -1.84 -11.13
N GLN A 69 10.60 -2.41 -10.93
CA GLN A 69 11.23 -3.36 -11.83
C GLN A 69 10.54 -4.72 -11.70
N LEU A 70 10.23 -5.35 -12.83
CA LEU A 70 9.63 -6.66 -12.88
C LEU A 70 10.66 -7.72 -12.47
N ILE A 71 10.48 -8.28 -11.27
CA ILE A 71 11.29 -9.38 -10.74
C ILE A 71 10.35 -10.57 -10.50
N PRO A 72 10.36 -11.61 -11.36
CA PRO A 72 9.40 -12.72 -11.27
C PRO A 72 9.45 -13.50 -9.94
N ASP A 73 10.61 -13.57 -9.30
CA ASP A 73 10.80 -14.30 -8.04
C ASP A 73 10.22 -13.55 -6.82
N GLU A 74 9.90 -12.25 -6.96
CA GLU A 74 9.29 -11.45 -5.91
C GLU A 74 7.76 -11.56 -5.99
N ALA A 75 7.17 -12.38 -5.10
CA ALA A 75 5.75 -12.74 -5.17
C ALA A 75 4.79 -11.53 -5.16
N ALA A 76 5.09 -10.48 -4.38
CA ALA A 76 4.27 -9.27 -4.33
C ALA A 76 4.34 -8.48 -5.66
N VAL A 77 5.55 -8.30 -6.20
CA VAL A 77 5.79 -7.63 -7.49
C VAL A 77 5.12 -8.40 -8.62
N GLY A 78 5.27 -9.73 -8.63
CA GLY A 78 4.65 -10.61 -9.61
C GLY A 78 3.11 -10.57 -9.56
N ALA A 79 2.53 -10.50 -8.36
CA ALA A 79 1.07 -10.40 -8.20
C ALA A 79 0.51 -9.09 -8.76
N LEU A 80 1.15 -7.94 -8.48
CA LEU A 80 0.74 -6.65 -9.06
C LEU A 80 0.90 -6.64 -10.58
N HIS A 81 2.03 -7.13 -11.10
CA HIS A 81 2.24 -7.24 -12.54
C HIS A 81 1.20 -8.14 -13.21
N LYS A 82 0.79 -9.24 -12.56
CA LYS A 82 -0.23 -10.17 -13.07
C LYS A 82 -1.57 -9.48 -13.31
N VAL A 83 -1.96 -8.50 -12.48
CA VAL A 83 -3.19 -7.72 -12.69
C VAL A 83 -3.17 -7.04 -14.05
N ALA A 84 -2.06 -6.39 -14.42
CA ALA A 84 -1.90 -5.76 -15.72
C ALA A 84 -1.83 -6.80 -16.85
N HIS A 85 -0.98 -7.81 -16.68
CA HIS A 85 -0.67 -8.80 -17.71
C HIS A 85 -1.90 -9.63 -18.11
N ASP A 86 -2.68 -10.08 -17.13
CA ASP A 86 -3.86 -10.93 -17.34
C ASP A 86 -5.18 -10.14 -17.35
N GLN A 87 -5.11 -8.82 -17.24
CA GLN A 87 -6.27 -7.92 -17.19
C GLN A 87 -7.27 -8.34 -16.09
N LEU A 88 -6.75 -8.62 -14.89
CA LEU A 88 -7.58 -8.98 -13.74
C LEU A 88 -8.45 -7.78 -13.33
N THR A 89 -9.67 -8.06 -12.87
CA THR A 89 -10.66 -7.03 -12.52
C THR A 89 -11.44 -7.44 -11.27
N GLY A 90 -12.12 -6.48 -10.65
CA GLY A 90 -12.89 -6.73 -9.42
C GLY A 90 -11.99 -7.23 -8.29
N GLU A 91 -12.47 -8.21 -7.54
CA GLU A 91 -11.77 -8.80 -6.39
C GLU A 91 -10.40 -9.39 -6.76
N ASP A 92 -10.19 -9.85 -8.01
CA ASP A 92 -8.90 -10.37 -8.47
C ASP A 92 -7.81 -9.27 -8.64
N ALA A 93 -8.21 -7.99 -8.60
CA ALA A 93 -7.32 -6.83 -8.57
C ALA A 93 -7.22 -6.19 -7.18
N GLU A 94 -7.85 -6.76 -6.16
CA GLU A 94 -7.86 -6.26 -4.80
C GLU A 94 -6.82 -6.98 -3.91
N PHE A 95 -6.23 -6.23 -2.97
CA PHE A 95 -5.17 -6.71 -2.09
C PHE A 95 -5.28 -6.11 -0.70
N GLU A 96 -4.89 -6.91 0.29
CA GLU A 96 -4.58 -6.41 1.63
C GLU A 96 -3.15 -5.86 1.66
N PHE A 97 -3.03 -4.60 2.03
CA PHE A 97 -1.80 -3.82 2.03
C PHE A 97 -1.50 -3.32 3.44
N VAL A 98 -0.27 -3.53 3.92
CA VAL A 98 0.16 -3.07 5.24
C VAL A 98 1.40 -2.20 5.11
N ARG A 99 1.34 -1.00 5.68
CA ARG A 99 2.48 -0.10 5.84
C ARG A 99 2.95 -0.13 7.28
N VAL A 100 4.22 -0.47 7.49
CA VAL A 100 4.85 -0.71 8.79
C VAL A 100 5.92 0.34 9.06
N ASP A 101 5.80 1.03 10.19
CA ASP A 101 6.73 2.06 10.62
C ASP A 101 7.87 1.41 11.42
N LEU A 102 8.96 1.02 10.76
CA LEU A 102 10.09 0.31 11.40
C LEU A 102 10.82 1.15 12.46
N TYR A 103 10.63 2.47 12.42
CA TYR A 103 11.14 3.39 13.43
C TYR A 103 10.27 3.43 14.71
N ASP A 104 9.07 2.84 14.69
CA ASP A 104 8.11 2.83 15.81
C ASP A 104 7.83 1.40 16.30
N ARG A 105 8.84 0.84 16.98
CA ARG A 105 8.80 -0.52 17.53
C ARG A 105 7.92 -0.60 18.78
N VAL A 106 7.15 -1.68 18.88
CA VAL A 106 6.43 -2.01 20.10
C VAL A 106 7.38 -2.71 21.07
N GLY A 107 7.80 -1.99 22.12
CA GLY A 107 8.76 -2.46 23.11
C GLY A 107 10.22 -2.21 22.70
N GLU A 108 11.14 -2.55 23.60
CA GLU A 108 12.58 -2.26 23.41
C GLU A 108 13.28 -3.27 22.48
N THR A 109 12.74 -4.48 22.35
CA THR A 109 13.30 -5.58 21.54
C THR A 109 12.18 -6.32 20.80
N GLY A 110 12.52 -7.14 19.80
CA GLY A 110 11.55 -7.94 19.04
C GLY A 110 11.34 -7.48 17.59
N THR A 111 10.21 -7.89 17.01
CA THR A 111 9.92 -7.77 15.57
C THR A 111 8.56 -7.13 15.30
N VAL A 112 7.91 -6.58 16.32
CA VAL A 112 6.58 -5.97 16.25
C VAL A 112 6.70 -4.45 16.18
N TYR A 113 6.03 -3.84 15.21
CA TYR A 113 6.07 -2.40 14.95
C TYR A 113 4.67 -1.84 14.73
N ARG A 114 4.49 -0.53 14.90
CA ARG A 114 3.25 0.15 14.50
C ARG A 114 3.04 0.04 13.01
N ALA A 115 1.79 -0.19 12.63
CA ALA A 115 1.42 -0.42 11.25
C ALA A 115 0.00 0.06 10.96
N ARG A 116 -0.28 0.28 9.68
CA ARG A 116 -1.60 0.62 9.15
C ARG A 116 -1.95 -0.39 8.07
N HIS A 117 -3.14 -0.96 8.18
CA HIS A 117 -3.70 -1.90 7.22
C HIS A 117 -4.71 -1.20 6.32
N PHE A 118 -4.67 -1.54 5.04
CA PHE A 118 -5.52 -0.99 4.00
C PHE A 118 -6.01 -2.12 3.12
N HIS A 119 -7.31 -2.12 2.84
CA HIS A 119 -7.84 -2.86 1.70
C HIS A 119 -7.68 -1.97 0.47
N THR A 120 -7.14 -2.50 -0.63
CA THR A 120 -6.78 -1.68 -1.80
C THR A 120 -7.13 -2.37 -3.12
N THR A 121 -7.47 -1.60 -4.15
CA THR A 121 -7.49 -2.07 -5.54
C THR A 121 -6.23 -1.59 -6.25
N PHE A 122 -5.51 -2.50 -6.92
CA PHE A 122 -4.40 -2.11 -7.78
C PHE A 122 -4.92 -1.68 -9.15
N VAL A 123 -4.62 -0.44 -9.52
CA VAL A 123 -4.87 0.11 -10.85
C VAL A 123 -3.54 0.14 -11.60
N PRO A 124 -3.33 -0.76 -12.57
CA PRO A 124 -2.07 -0.82 -13.29
C PRO A 124 -1.90 0.41 -14.21
N GLY A 125 -0.68 0.94 -14.23
CA GLY A 125 -0.22 1.93 -15.19
C GLY A 125 0.47 1.26 -16.38
N ASP A 126 1.61 1.82 -16.79
CA ASP A 126 2.36 1.34 -17.93
C ASP A 126 3.22 0.13 -17.55
N VAL A 127 3.26 -0.90 -18.40
CA VAL A 127 4.28 -1.96 -18.38
C VAL A 127 5.26 -1.67 -19.52
N SER A 128 6.53 -1.41 -19.20
CA SER A 128 7.49 -0.87 -20.18
C SER A 128 8.93 -1.34 -19.96
N GLY A 129 9.74 -1.27 -21.02
CA GLY A 129 11.17 -1.52 -21.00
C GLY A 129 11.77 -1.41 -22.40
N ALA A 130 12.87 -0.66 -22.55
CA ALA A 130 13.62 -0.61 -23.82
C ALA A 130 14.43 -1.90 -24.05
N ALA A 131 14.95 -2.10 -25.27
CA ALA A 131 15.59 -3.35 -25.69
C ALA A 131 16.72 -3.87 -24.78
N THR A 132 17.38 -2.99 -24.01
CA THR A 132 18.48 -3.33 -23.09
C THR A 132 18.19 -2.92 -21.64
N GLU A 133 16.94 -2.58 -21.32
CA GLU A 133 16.52 -2.18 -19.98
C GLU A 133 15.76 -3.30 -19.28
N VAL A 134 15.77 -3.26 -17.95
CA VAL A 134 14.94 -4.15 -17.14
C VAL A 134 13.48 -3.74 -17.35
N MET A 135 12.61 -4.70 -17.65
CA MET A 135 11.17 -4.48 -17.69
C MET A 135 10.69 -3.93 -16.34
N GLY A 136 9.75 -3.01 -16.36
CA GLY A 136 9.11 -2.48 -15.17
C GLY A 136 7.63 -2.23 -15.38
N PHE A 137 6.95 -1.87 -14.29
CA PHE A 137 5.59 -1.40 -14.33
C PHE A 137 5.37 -0.25 -13.33
N THR A 138 4.36 0.57 -13.63
CA THR A 138 3.81 1.56 -12.70
C THR A 138 2.38 1.19 -12.33
N GLY A 139 1.84 1.84 -11.29
CA GLY A 139 0.43 1.76 -10.94
C GLY A 139 0.12 2.44 -9.62
N ASP A 140 -1.12 2.31 -9.18
CA ASP A 140 -1.61 2.86 -7.91
C ASP A 140 -2.37 1.79 -7.12
N LEU A 141 -2.02 1.59 -5.85
CA LEU A 141 -2.90 0.91 -4.91
C LEU A 141 -3.87 1.95 -4.35
N ASN A 142 -5.13 1.90 -4.75
CA ASN A 142 -6.16 2.83 -4.27
C ASN A 142 -6.88 2.23 -3.08
N GLN A 143 -6.98 2.97 -1.98
CA GLN A 143 -7.65 2.51 -0.77
C GLN A 143 -9.15 2.33 -0.98
N ASN A 144 -9.65 1.20 -0.48
CA ASN A 144 -11.06 0.86 -0.39
C ASN A 144 -11.48 0.87 1.09
N GLY A 145 -12.49 1.66 1.43
CA GLY A 145 -13.00 1.75 2.80
C GLY A 145 -12.00 2.40 3.76
N ASP A 146 -12.05 2.01 5.03
CA ASP A 146 -11.28 2.64 6.11
C ASP A 146 -9.93 1.97 6.36
N MET A 147 -8.93 2.77 6.69
CA MET A 147 -7.65 2.28 7.21
C MET A 147 -7.84 1.72 8.61
N THR A 148 -7.24 0.56 8.89
CA THR A 148 -7.25 -0.06 10.22
C THR A 148 -5.88 0.12 10.90
N PRO A 149 -5.78 0.85 12.02
CA PRO A 149 -4.53 0.97 12.77
C PRO A 149 -4.21 -0.33 13.52
N GLY A 150 -2.93 -0.61 13.72
CA GLY A 150 -2.52 -1.81 14.43
C GLY A 150 -1.01 -1.97 14.56
N THR A 151 -0.60 -3.22 14.64
CA THR A 151 0.80 -3.63 14.71
C THR A 151 1.10 -4.74 13.70
N PHE A 152 2.34 -4.85 13.29
CA PHE A 152 2.81 -5.90 12.38
C PHE A 152 4.08 -6.56 12.91
N ASP A 153 4.09 -7.89 12.96
CA ASP A 153 5.29 -8.68 13.23
C ASP A 153 6.03 -8.97 11.93
N THR A 154 7.23 -8.42 11.74
CA THR A 154 8.00 -8.58 10.50
C THR A 154 8.59 -9.97 10.30
N THR A 155 8.66 -10.78 11.36
CA THR A 155 9.13 -12.18 11.28
C THR A 155 7.97 -13.13 11.03
N ALA A 156 6.90 -13.02 11.83
CA ALA A 156 5.70 -13.84 11.64
C ALA A 156 4.91 -13.42 10.38
N ARG A 157 5.11 -12.18 9.91
CA ARG A 157 4.38 -11.53 8.82
C ARG A 157 2.88 -11.50 9.05
N THR A 158 2.50 -11.03 10.23
CA THR A 158 1.11 -10.99 10.69
C THR A 158 0.73 -9.60 11.18
N PHE A 159 -0.41 -9.10 10.69
CA PHE A 159 -1.03 -7.87 11.19
C PHE A 159 -1.98 -8.18 12.36
N THR A 160 -1.97 -7.33 13.38
CA THR A 160 -2.93 -7.34 14.50
C THR A 160 -3.53 -5.96 14.65
N ALA A 161 -4.85 -5.84 14.48
CA ALA A 161 -5.57 -4.58 14.65
C ALA A 161 -5.50 -4.10 16.11
N ASP A 162 -5.45 -2.78 16.29
CA ASP A 162 -5.62 -2.19 17.61
C ASP A 162 -7.04 -2.48 18.15
N ALA A 163 -7.15 -2.62 19.47
CA ALA A 163 -8.41 -2.92 20.17
C ALA A 163 -9.30 -1.69 20.38
#